data_AF-R7ZWI6-F1
#
_entry.id   AF-R7ZWI6-F1
#
_cell.length_a   1.000
_cell.length_b   1.000
_cell.length_c   1.000
_cell.angle_alpha   90.00
_cell.angle_beta   90.00
_cell.angle_gamma   90.00
#
_symmetry.space_group_name_H-M   'P 1'
#
loop_
_entity.id
_entity.type
_entity.pdbx_description
1 polymer ?
#
loop_
_entity_poly.entity_id
_entity_poly.type
_entity_poly.pdbx_seq_one_letter_code
_entity_poly.pdbx_strand_id
1 'polypeptide(L)'
;MGFSASSAIHVLEPGAEHFGLKTYKEQLVPTEKTITFPEKIQDRSLLVRLLTQATEEILHYPPFWDEVNGVYYRLSQELIYAEDAEPLPNQFLPDPSSALIYLSVYDKSFNLVAESKIPQLTKRLSRHFAKDGKIWLFENMEDEMGFVRLAIDF
;
A
#
# COMPACT_ATOMS: atom_id res chain seq x y z
N MET A 1 10.26 4.16 3.60
CA MET A 1 8.92 3.77 3.10
C MET A 1 8.45 4.87 2.16
N GLY A 2 8.03 4.54 0.94
CA GLY A 2 7.52 5.49 -0.06
C GLY A 2 6.04 5.22 -0.31
N PHE A 3 5.20 5.49 0.68
CA PHE A 3 3.75 5.41 0.54
C PHE A 3 3.23 6.70 -0.06
N SER A 4 2.31 6.59 -1.02
CA SER A 4 1.59 7.77 -1.51
C SER A 4 0.37 8.03 -0.64
N ALA A 5 0.09 9.31 -0.39
CA ALA A 5 -1.15 9.76 0.23
C ALA A 5 -2.35 9.72 -0.75
N SER A 6 -2.10 9.42 -2.02
CA SER A 6 -3.09 9.37 -3.09
C SER A 6 -2.88 8.16 -4.03
N SER A 7 -3.97 7.64 -4.59
CA SER A 7 -3.98 6.64 -5.66
C SER A 7 -3.55 7.22 -7.00
N ALA A 8 -3.41 8.55 -7.13
CA ALA A 8 -2.87 9.17 -8.33
C ALA A 8 -1.43 8.71 -8.63
N ILE A 9 -1.13 8.53 -9.93
CA ILE A 9 0.18 8.09 -10.41
C ILE A 9 0.75 9.18 -11.32
N HIS A 10 1.95 9.66 -10.98
CA HIS A 10 2.73 10.53 -11.86
C HIS A 10 3.56 9.66 -12.79
N VAL A 11 3.40 9.86 -14.10
CA VAL A 11 4.07 9.08 -15.15
C VAL A 11 4.95 10.03 -15.96
N LEU A 12 6.23 9.68 -16.11
CA LEU A 12 7.14 10.37 -17.02
C LEU A 12 7.44 9.43 -18.19
N GLU A 13 6.93 9.77 -19.36
CA GLU A 13 7.24 9.03 -20.58
C GLU A 13 8.71 9.26 -20.99
N PRO A 14 9.39 8.26 -21.57
CA PRO A 14 10.76 8.43 -22.05
C PRO A 14 10.89 9.62 -23.02
N GLY A 15 11.75 10.57 -22.68
CA GLY A 15 11.99 11.78 -23.48
C GLY A 15 11.00 12.92 -23.25
N ALA A 16 10.01 12.77 -22.36
CA ALA A 16 9.15 13.87 -21.94
C ALA A 16 9.86 14.79 -20.94
N GLU A 17 9.54 16.08 -20.98
CA GLU A 17 10.06 17.08 -20.03
C GLU A 17 9.14 17.25 -18.80
N HIS A 18 7.91 16.73 -18.86
CA HIS A 18 6.88 16.90 -17.84
C HIS A 18 6.19 15.58 -17.50
N PHE A 19 5.79 15.44 -16.24
CA PHE A 19 4.99 14.32 -15.78
C PHE A 19 3.55 14.46 -16.22
N GLY A 20 2.97 13.38 -16.74
CA GLY A 20 1.53 13.20 -16.81
C GLY A 20 0.99 12.75 -15.46
N LEU A 21 -0.24 13.13 -15.13
CA LEU A 21 -0.95 12.65 -13.95
C LEU A 21 -2.08 11.71 -14.36
N LYS A 22 -2.07 10.49 -13.83
CA LYS A 22 -3.18 9.55 -13.93
C LYS A 22 -3.96 9.61 -12.63
N THR A 23 -5.25 9.92 -12.73
CA THR A 23 -6.20 9.86 -11.63
C THR A 23 -7.30 8.87 -11.98
N TYR A 24 -7.85 8.26 -10.94
CA TYR A 24 -8.85 7.21 -11.08
C TYR A 24 -10.06 7.62 -10.26
N LYS A 25 -11.25 7.49 -10.84
CA LYS A 25 -12.50 7.56 -10.09
C LYS A 25 -12.83 6.12 -9.67
N GLU A 26 -12.40 5.73 -8.47
CA GLU A 26 -12.50 4.35 -7.97
C GLU A 26 -13.84 4.10 -7.24
N GLN A 27 -14.29 2.84 -7.23
CA GLN A 27 -15.51 2.37 -6.56
C GLN A 27 -15.24 1.57 -5.27
N LEU A 28 -14.03 0.97 -5.12
CA LEU A 28 -13.70 0.09 -3.98
C LEU A 28 -12.56 0.60 -3.10
N VAL A 29 -11.43 1.02 -3.70
CA VAL A 29 -10.26 1.48 -2.94
C VAL A 29 -10.37 2.99 -2.70
N PRO A 30 -10.18 3.49 -1.46
CA PRO A 30 -10.17 4.94 -1.24
C PRO A 30 -9.02 5.60 -2.00
N THR A 31 -9.27 6.76 -2.59
CA THR A 31 -8.29 7.42 -3.47
C THR A 31 -7.27 8.26 -2.70
N GLU A 32 -7.65 8.84 -1.56
CA GLU A 32 -6.79 9.80 -0.84
C GLU A 32 -6.99 9.69 0.67
N LYS A 33 -5.97 10.11 1.40
CA LYS A 33 -6.05 10.36 2.84
C LYS A 33 -6.88 11.61 3.14
N THR A 34 -7.65 11.57 4.23
CA THR A 34 -8.47 12.69 4.71
C THR A 34 -7.91 13.33 5.97
N ILE A 35 -7.00 12.65 6.67
CA ILE A 35 -6.38 13.17 7.87
C ILE A 35 -5.64 14.48 7.60
N THR A 36 -5.75 15.40 8.55
CA THR A 36 -5.04 16.68 8.51
C THR A 36 -4.10 16.79 9.70
N PHE A 37 -2.99 17.48 9.50
CA PHE A 37 -2.01 17.76 10.54
C PHE A 37 -2.06 19.25 10.88
N PRO A 38 -1.93 19.62 12.17
CA PRO A 38 -1.73 21.01 12.54
C PRO A 38 -0.37 21.49 12.00
N GLU A 39 -0.25 22.80 11.77
CA GLU A 39 0.99 23.41 11.23
C GLU A 39 2.23 23.06 12.05
N LYS A 40 2.07 22.93 13.37
CA LYS A 40 3.14 22.57 14.32
C LYS A 40 2.64 21.58 15.35
N ILE A 41 3.46 20.58 15.63
CA ILE A 41 3.23 19.58 16.68
C ILE A 41 4.42 19.63 17.64
N GLN A 42 4.17 19.97 18.90
CA GLN A 42 5.19 20.02 19.96
C GLN A 42 5.00 18.92 21.01
N ASP A 43 3.87 18.20 20.95
CA ASP A 43 3.57 17.07 21.81
C ASP A 43 3.84 15.76 21.05
N ARG A 44 4.74 14.94 21.59
CA ARG A 44 5.09 13.63 21.03
C ARG A 44 3.87 12.70 21.02
N SER A 45 3.03 12.73 22.05
CA SER A 45 1.86 11.86 22.14
C SER A 45 0.84 12.19 21.06
N LEU A 46 0.59 13.48 20.83
CA LEU A 46 -0.21 13.95 19.70
C LEU A 46 0.39 13.51 18.35
N LEU A 47 1.70 13.64 18.17
CA LEU A 47 2.38 13.24 16.94
C LEU A 47 2.20 11.74 16.65
N VAL A 48 2.43 10.88 17.66
CA VAL A 48 2.25 9.43 17.53
C VAL A 48 0.80 9.12 17.16
N ARG A 49 -0.18 9.70 17.86
CA ARG A 49 -1.60 9.47 17.58
C ARG A 49 -1.98 9.86 16.15
N LEU A 50 -1.59 11.05 15.70
CA LEU A 50 -1.92 11.51 14.34
C LEU A 50 -1.25 10.66 13.26
N LEU A 51 -0.02 10.20 13.49
CA LEU A 51 0.65 9.32 12.55
C LEU A 51 0.03 7.91 12.53
N THR A 52 -0.40 7.38 13.67
CA THR A 52 -1.16 6.12 13.74
C THR A 52 -2.47 6.25 12.94
N GLN A 53 -3.25 7.30 13.19
CA GLN A 53 -4.48 7.58 12.45
C GLN A 53 -4.23 7.75 10.94
N ALA A 54 -3.13 8.41 10.58
CA ALA A 54 -2.75 8.54 9.18
C ALA A 54 -2.46 7.19 8.52
N THR A 55 -1.95 6.21 9.27
CA THR A 55 -1.70 4.87 8.76
C THR A 55 -2.91 3.93 8.79
N GLU A 56 -3.97 4.29 9.53
CA GLU A 56 -5.27 3.61 9.47
C GLU A 56 -5.99 3.88 8.15
N GLU A 57 -5.86 5.10 7.62
CA GLU A 57 -6.32 5.41 6.28
C GLU A 57 -5.49 4.71 5.20
N ILE A 58 -6.05 4.61 3.98
CA ILE A 58 -5.45 3.89 2.85
C ILE A 58 -3.98 4.26 2.59
N LEU A 59 -3.12 3.26 2.51
CA LEU A 59 -1.70 3.38 2.17
C LEU A 59 -1.46 2.71 0.83
N HIS A 60 -1.14 3.51 -0.19
CA HIS A 60 -0.83 2.97 -1.51
C HIS A 60 0.68 2.74 -1.65
N TYR A 61 1.06 1.51 -2.00
CA TYR A 61 2.44 1.19 -2.38
C TYR A 61 2.71 1.64 -3.83
N PRO A 62 3.98 1.70 -4.25
CA PRO A 62 4.32 1.89 -5.66
C PRO A 62 3.78 0.74 -6.53
N PRO A 63 3.35 1.03 -7.77
CA PRO A 63 3.07 -0.03 -8.75
C PRO A 63 4.32 -0.85 -9.07
N PHE A 64 4.15 -2.13 -9.35
CA PHE A 64 5.22 -3.04 -9.77
C PHE A 64 4.78 -3.87 -10.98
N TRP A 65 5.72 -4.08 -11.89
CA TRP A 65 5.47 -4.66 -13.21
C TRP A 65 5.52 -6.19 -13.19
N ASP A 66 4.53 -6.84 -13.81
CA ASP A 66 4.55 -8.27 -14.13
C ASP A 66 4.79 -8.49 -15.63
N GLU A 67 6.00 -8.94 -15.95
CA GLU A 67 6.42 -9.21 -17.33
C GLU A 67 5.59 -10.30 -18.02
N VAL A 68 5.08 -11.28 -17.27
CA VAL A 68 4.36 -12.43 -17.85
C VAL A 68 2.95 -12.03 -18.27
N ASN A 69 2.25 -11.31 -17.39
CA ASN A 69 0.87 -10.89 -17.63
C ASN A 69 0.77 -9.54 -18.34
N GLY A 70 1.87 -8.77 -18.40
CA GLY A 70 1.91 -7.48 -19.10
C GLY A 70 1.08 -6.40 -18.40
N VAL A 71 1.04 -6.42 -17.07
CA VAL A 71 0.28 -5.49 -16.22
C VAL A 71 1.12 -4.93 -15.08
N TYR A 72 0.73 -3.77 -14.55
CA TYR A 72 1.20 -3.28 -13.27
C TYR A 72 0.24 -3.69 -12.17
N TYR A 73 0.75 -4.29 -11.11
CA TYR A 73 0.03 -4.48 -9.87
C TYR A 73 0.35 -3.33 -8.91
N ARG A 74 -0.62 -2.97 -8.08
CA ARG A 74 -0.40 -2.07 -6.95
C ARG A 74 -1.16 -2.58 -5.75
N LEU A 75 -0.43 -2.87 -4.69
CA LEU A 75 -1.04 -3.22 -3.42
C LEU A 75 -1.31 -1.95 -2.61
N SER A 76 -2.46 -1.91 -1.96
CA SER A 76 -2.82 -0.87 -1.00
C SER A 76 -3.31 -1.51 0.29
N GLN A 77 -3.15 -0.84 1.42
CA GLN A 77 -3.60 -1.37 2.70
C GLN A 77 -4.19 -0.30 3.61
N GLU A 78 -5.13 -0.71 4.46
CA GLU A 78 -5.54 0.02 5.66
C GLU A 78 -5.04 -0.77 6.86
N LEU A 79 -4.35 -0.12 7.80
CA LEU A 79 -3.90 -0.77 9.04
C LEU A 79 -4.99 -0.68 10.10
N ILE A 80 -5.17 -1.76 10.85
CA ILE A 80 -6.12 -1.82 11.96
C ILE A 80 -5.30 -1.99 13.24
N TYR A 81 -5.53 -1.11 14.22
CA TYR A 81 -4.90 -1.15 15.53
C TYR A 81 -5.89 -1.64 16.60
N ALA A 82 -5.37 -2.22 17.68
CA ALA A 82 -6.18 -2.46 18.88
C ALA A 82 -6.50 -1.11 19.57
N GLU A 83 -7.60 -1.06 20.32
CA GLU A 83 -8.07 0.16 20.99
C GLU A 83 -7.03 0.74 21.98
N ASP A 84 -6.24 -0.14 22.59
CA ASP A 84 -5.18 0.15 23.56
C ASP A 84 -3.77 -0.08 22.99
N ALA A 85 -3.61 -0.03 21.67
CA ALA A 85 -2.32 -0.27 21.02
C ALA A 85 -1.31 0.83 21.34
N GLU A 86 -0.25 0.46 22.05
CA GLU A 86 0.87 1.34 22.40
C GLU A 86 2.16 0.93 21.66
N PRO A 87 3.04 1.89 21.32
CA PRO A 87 4.35 1.58 20.75
C PRO A 87 5.20 0.72 21.68
N LEU A 88 5.84 -0.31 21.14
CA LEU A 88 6.85 -1.09 21.86
C LEU A 88 8.10 -0.23 22.17
N PRO A 89 8.96 -0.62 23.14
CA PRO A 89 10.11 0.19 23.60
C PRO A 89 11.11 0.66 22.51
N ASN A 90 11.08 0.06 21.32
CA ASN A 90 11.94 0.40 20.19
C ASN A 90 11.16 0.80 18.93
N GLN A 91 9.88 1.15 19.06
CA GLN A 91 9.03 1.56 17.96
C GLN A 91 8.46 2.95 18.23
N PHE A 92 8.27 3.70 17.14
CA PHE A 92 7.68 5.04 17.22
C PHE A 92 6.15 5.00 17.16
N LEU A 93 5.59 4.07 16.39
CA LEU A 93 4.16 3.82 16.26
C LEU A 93 3.84 2.45 16.86
N PRO A 94 2.60 2.21 17.32
CA PRO A 94 2.15 0.86 17.67
C PRO A 94 2.26 -0.09 16.46
N ASP A 95 2.33 -1.38 16.75
CA ASP A 95 2.17 -2.41 15.73
C ASP A 95 0.66 -2.62 15.44
N PRO A 96 0.27 -2.74 14.16
CA PRO A 96 -1.12 -3.01 13.81
C PRO A 96 -1.52 -4.44 14.18
N SER A 97 -2.76 -4.64 14.63
CA SER A 97 -3.32 -5.97 14.92
C SER A 97 -3.65 -6.73 13.63
N SER A 98 -4.03 -6.01 12.57
CA SER A 98 -4.33 -6.57 11.26
C SER A 98 -4.29 -5.49 10.16
N ALA A 99 -4.56 -5.88 8.92
CA ALA A 99 -4.67 -4.98 7.79
C ALA A 99 -5.76 -5.45 6.82
N LEU A 100 -6.40 -4.51 6.12
CA LEU A 100 -7.22 -4.78 4.95
C LEU A 100 -6.39 -4.55 3.69
N ILE A 101 -6.23 -5.58 2.86
CA ILE A 101 -5.38 -5.52 1.67
C ILE A 101 -6.23 -5.42 0.40
N TYR A 102 -5.82 -4.50 -0.47
CA TYR A 102 -6.44 -4.24 -1.76
C TYR A 102 -5.40 -4.38 -2.88
N LEU A 103 -5.85 -4.79 -4.06
CA LEU A 103 -5.08 -4.88 -5.28
C LEU A 103 -5.76 -4.06 -6.37
N SER A 104 -5.01 -3.15 -6.97
CA SER A 104 -5.36 -2.47 -8.22
C SER A 104 -4.46 -3.01 -9.33
N VAL A 105 -5.06 -3.30 -10.49
CA VAL A 105 -4.36 -3.78 -11.69
C VAL A 105 -4.46 -2.73 -12.77
N TYR A 106 -3.32 -2.35 -13.34
CA TYR A 106 -3.24 -1.39 -14.44
C TYR A 106 -2.64 -2.01 -15.68
N ASP A 107 -3.07 -1.54 -16.85
CA ASP A 107 -2.42 -1.87 -18.12
C ASP A 107 -1.07 -1.14 -18.26
N LYS A 108 -0.37 -1.37 -19.37
CA LYS A 108 0.92 -0.74 -19.71
C LYS A 108 0.89 0.79 -19.73
N SER A 109 -0.27 1.38 -19.92
CA SER A 109 -0.48 2.84 -19.99
C SER A 109 -1.03 3.41 -18.68
N PHE A 110 -0.94 2.63 -17.59
CA PHE A 110 -1.45 2.96 -16.27
C PHE A 110 -2.96 3.27 -16.28
N ASN A 111 -3.75 2.65 -17.16
CA ASN A 111 -5.20 2.69 -17.03
C ASN A 111 -5.64 1.58 -16.07
N LEU A 112 -6.55 1.90 -15.14
CA LEU A 112 -7.06 0.94 -14.17
C LEU A 112 -7.95 -0.08 -14.88
N VAL A 113 -7.64 -1.36 -14.73
CA VAL A 113 -8.32 -2.49 -15.39
C VAL A 113 -9.17 -3.29 -14.40
N ALA A 114 -8.68 -3.46 -13.16
CA ALA A 114 -9.39 -4.20 -12.13
C ALA A 114 -9.01 -3.73 -10.73
N GLU A 115 -9.92 -3.92 -9.78
CA GLU A 115 -9.70 -3.73 -8.35
C GLU A 115 -10.29 -4.89 -7.55
N SER A 116 -9.63 -5.30 -6.47
CA SER A 116 -10.15 -6.32 -5.58
C SER A 116 -9.61 -6.18 -4.16
N LYS A 117 -10.39 -6.65 -3.18
CA LYS A 117 -9.91 -6.90 -1.81
C LYS A 117 -9.35 -8.32 -1.74
N ILE A 118 -8.24 -8.51 -1.03
CA ILE A 118 -7.61 -9.83 -0.82
C ILE A 118 -7.84 -10.25 0.64
N PRO A 119 -8.99 -10.86 0.99
CA PRO A 119 -9.35 -11.17 2.37
C PRO A 119 -8.43 -12.21 3.03
N GLN A 120 -7.68 -12.99 2.26
CA GLN A 120 -6.72 -13.97 2.76
C GLN A 120 -5.45 -13.32 3.32
N LEU A 121 -5.17 -12.07 2.95
CA LEU A 121 -4.08 -11.29 3.50
C LEU A 121 -4.63 -10.35 4.57
N THR A 122 -4.28 -10.64 5.83
CA THR A 122 -4.74 -9.87 7.00
C THR A 122 -3.60 -9.24 7.78
N LYS A 123 -2.36 -9.46 7.35
CA LYS A 123 -1.16 -8.87 7.96
C LYS A 123 -0.73 -7.66 7.17
N ARG A 124 -0.02 -6.75 7.85
CA ARG A 124 0.68 -5.64 7.20
C ARG A 124 1.56 -6.15 6.05
N LEU A 125 1.45 -5.52 4.89
CA LEU A 125 2.22 -5.89 3.72
C LEU A 125 3.73 -5.69 3.94
N SER A 126 4.46 -6.74 3.62
CA SER A 126 5.91 -6.78 3.55
C SER A 126 6.42 -6.42 2.14
N ARG A 127 7.71 -6.67 1.88
CA ARG A 127 8.29 -6.51 0.54
C ARG A 127 7.60 -7.47 -0.42
N HIS A 128 7.29 -6.99 -1.62
CA HIS A 128 6.62 -7.78 -2.64
C HIS A 128 7.09 -7.39 -4.04
N PHE A 129 6.89 -8.30 -4.98
CA PHE A 129 7.23 -8.13 -6.40
C PHE A 129 6.44 -9.12 -7.25
N ALA A 130 6.41 -8.90 -8.57
CA ALA A 130 5.85 -9.88 -9.50
C ALA A 130 6.96 -10.79 -10.04
N LYS A 131 6.67 -12.09 -10.15
CA LYS A 131 7.55 -13.08 -10.77
C LYS A 131 6.74 -14.31 -11.19
N ASP A 132 7.03 -14.85 -12.37
CA ASP A 132 6.37 -16.05 -12.93
C ASP A 132 4.84 -15.92 -13.00
N GLY A 133 4.35 -14.72 -13.36
CA GLY A 133 2.92 -14.39 -13.46
C GLY A 133 2.17 -14.34 -12.13
N LYS A 134 2.90 -14.16 -11.01
CA LYS A 134 2.36 -14.18 -9.65
C LYS A 134 2.90 -13.02 -8.83
N ILE A 135 2.16 -12.62 -7.81
CA ILE A 135 2.64 -11.70 -6.78
C ILE A 135 3.32 -12.51 -5.68
N TRP A 136 4.57 -12.18 -5.39
CA TRP A 136 5.37 -12.77 -4.32
C TRP A 136 5.43 -11.79 -3.16
N LEU A 137 4.98 -12.20 -1.98
CA LEU A 137 5.05 -11.43 -0.75
C LEU A 137 6.02 -12.11 0.20
N PHE A 138 7.02 -11.38 0.68
CA PHE A 138 7.98 -11.88 1.63
C PHE A 138 7.31 -12.21 2.97
N GLU A 139 7.61 -13.36 3.54
CA GLU A 139 7.21 -13.71 4.89
C GLU A 139 8.44 -14.17 5.65
N ASN A 140 8.61 -13.66 6.87
CA ASN A 140 9.60 -14.18 7.79
C ASN A 140 8.89 -15.15 8.74
N MET A 141 9.20 -16.43 8.63
CA MET A 141 8.66 -17.48 9.49
C MET A 141 9.77 -17.89 10.46
N GLU A 142 9.81 -17.21 11.61
CA GLU A 142 10.90 -17.35 12.59
C GLU A 142 12.25 -16.98 11.96
N ASP A 143 13.14 -17.96 11.79
CA ASP A 143 14.46 -17.80 11.17
C ASP A 143 14.47 -18.25 9.70
N GLU A 144 13.32 -18.64 9.13
CA GLU A 144 13.19 -19.05 7.74
C GLU A 144 12.58 -17.94 6.87
N MET A 145 13.27 -17.65 5.76
CA MET A 145 12.76 -16.77 4.71
C MET A 145 11.80 -17.52 3.80
N GLY A 146 10.56 -17.04 3.73
CA GLY A 146 9.50 -17.59 2.88
C GLY A 146 8.87 -16.54 1.96
N PHE A 147 8.03 -17.04 1.05
CA PHE A 147 7.18 -16.18 0.22
C PHE A 147 5.78 -16.77 0.08
N VAL A 148 4.77 -15.93 0.30
CA VAL A 148 3.41 -16.20 -0.15
C VAL A 148 3.32 -15.85 -1.63
N ARG A 149 2.73 -16.76 -2.42
CA ARG A 149 2.55 -16.57 -3.86
C ARG A 149 1.06 -16.46 -4.17
N LEU A 150 0.66 -15.34 -4.73
CA LEU A 150 -0.71 -15.13 -5.19
C LEU A 150 -0.74 -15.29 -6.71
N ALA A 151 -1.56 -16.24 -7.17
CA ALA A 151 -1.98 -16.30 -8.55
C ALA A 151 -3.22 -15.42 -8.72
N ILE A 152 -3.24 -14.64 -9.80
CA ILE A 152 -4.38 -13.82 -10.18
C ILE A 152 -4.97 -14.45 -11.43
N ASP A 153 -6.19 -14.95 -11.32
CA ASP A 153 -6.96 -15.41 -12.48
C ASP A 153 -7.76 -14.20 -13.01
N PHE A 154 -7.57 -13.90 -14.30
CA PHE A 154 -8.22 -12.81 -15.01
C PHE A 154 -9.42 -13.30 -15.82
#